data_AF-A0A816HMA5-F1
#
_entry.id   AF-A0A816HMA5-F1
#
_cell.length_a   1.000
_cell.length_b   1.000
_cell.length_c   1.000
_cell.angle_alpha   90.00
_cell.angle_beta   90.00
_cell.angle_gamma   90.00
#
_symmetry.space_group_name_H-M   'P 1'
#
loop_
_entity.id
_entity.type
_entity.pdbx_description
1 polymer ?
#
loop_
_entity_poly.entity_id
_entity_poly.type
_entity_poly.pdbx_seq_one_letter_code
_entity_poly.pdbx_strand_id
1 'polypeptide(L)'
;VLNIIKIYQTRHPDINPRSSGSFSFLAVIILVTVVGVYYDEQWFWITYACIHILSCVAFTGKIYYMGRLKVTFRVHIHLYRLVRENGFFSRPRYLNRMMILIPANCVNIAFALYGAIVQPESFPNHLLFVFLGNLAIYLIYYILMKIIHREHFTRFSIL
;
A
#
# COMPACT_ATOMS: atom_id res chain seq x y z
N VAL A 1 1.81 -1.12 -2.34
CA VAL A 1 0.43 -1.55 -2.71
C VAL A 1 0.21 -1.73 -4.22
N LEU A 2 0.63 -0.81 -5.09
CA LEU A 2 0.40 -0.94 -6.54
C LEU A 2 1.18 -2.09 -7.19
N ASN A 3 2.39 -2.35 -6.68
CA ASN A 3 3.24 -3.46 -7.14
C ASN A 3 2.65 -4.83 -6.75
N ILE A 4 1.86 -4.89 -5.66
CA ILE A 4 1.08 -6.08 -5.27
C ILE A 4 0.07 -6.43 -6.37
N ILE A 5 -0.59 -5.43 -6.94
CA ILE A 5 -1.59 -5.64 -7.99
C ILE A 5 -0.88 -6.15 -9.26
N LYS A 6 0.27 -5.58 -9.60
CA LYS A 6 0.98 -5.91 -10.85
C LYS A 6 1.58 -7.32 -10.89
N ILE A 7 1.97 -7.87 -9.74
CA ILE A 7 2.46 -9.26 -9.67
C ILE A 7 1.33 -10.27 -9.44
N TYR A 8 0.23 -9.85 -8.80
CA TYR A 8 -1.00 -10.63 -8.76
C TYR A 8 -1.61 -10.78 -10.17
N GLN A 9 -1.52 -9.74 -11.01
CA GLN A 9 -1.90 -9.79 -12.43
C GLN A 9 -1.09 -10.82 -13.23
N THR A 10 0.20 -10.97 -12.94
CA THR A 10 1.07 -11.93 -13.66
C THR A 10 0.76 -13.38 -13.26
N ARG A 11 0.15 -13.62 -12.09
CA ARG A 11 -0.31 -14.95 -11.66
C ARG A 11 -1.80 -15.22 -11.95
N HIS A 12 -2.63 -14.19 -12.10
CA HIS A 12 -4.06 -14.25 -12.41
C HIS A 12 -4.45 -13.13 -13.40
N PRO A 13 -4.29 -13.36 -14.73
CA PRO A 13 -4.49 -12.32 -15.76
C PRO A 13 -5.93 -11.83 -15.90
N ASP A 14 -6.88 -12.55 -15.30
CA ASP A 14 -8.31 -12.25 -15.19
C ASP A 14 -8.64 -11.08 -14.25
N ILE A 15 -7.68 -10.62 -13.43
CA ILE A 15 -7.83 -9.47 -12.51
C ILE A 15 -6.98 -8.27 -12.98
N ASN A 16 -6.83 -8.09 -14.31
CA ASN A 16 -6.15 -6.92 -14.84
C ASN A 16 -6.99 -5.65 -14.58
N PRO A 17 -6.53 -4.67 -13.78
CA PRO A 17 -7.16 -3.38 -13.70
C PRO A 17 -7.19 -2.78 -15.11
N ARG A 18 -8.30 -2.14 -15.47
CA ARG A 18 -8.37 -1.39 -16.73
C ARG A 18 -7.15 -0.48 -16.81
N SER A 19 -6.42 -0.56 -17.93
CA SER A 19 -5.27 0.27 -18.27
C SER A 19 -5.46 1.73 -17.85
N SER A 20 -6.65 2.28 -18.13
CA SER A 20 -7.06 3.63 -17.75
C SER A 20 -6.92 3.92 -16.24
N GLY A 21 -7.25 2.98 -15.36
CA GLY A 21 -7.17 3.17 -13.90
C GLY A 21 -5.73 3.31 -13.39
N SER A 22 -4.78 2.57 -13.96
CA SER A 22 -3.36 2.69 -13.59
C SER A 22 -2.76 4.01 -14.07
N PHE A 23 -3.10 4.44 -15.28
CA PHE A 23 -2.67 5.75 -15.79
C PHE A 23 -3.29 6.91 -15.02
N SER A 24 -4.58 6.85 -14.68
CA SER A 24 -5.23 7.86 -13.83
C SER A 24 -4.56 7.95 -12.45
N PHE A 25 -4.21 6.82 -11.86
CA PHE A 25 -3.53 6.81 -10.56
C PHE A 25 -2.12 7.42 -10.64
N LEU A 26 -1.35 7.11 -11.68
CA LEU A 26 -0.05 7.74 -11.93
C LEU A 26 -0.20 9.25 -12.15
N ALA A 27 -1.19 9.69 -12.91
CA ALA A 27 -1.47 11.09 -13.14
C ALA A 27 -1.77 11.85 -11.83
N VAL A 28 -2.56 11.25 -10.94
CA VAL A 28 -2.84 11.81 -9.60
C VAL A 28 -1.56 11.95 -8.78
N ILE A 29 -0.68 10.94 -8.78
CA ILE A 29 0.60 11.03 -8.07
C ILE A 29 1.44 12.18 -8.60
N ILE A 30 1.59 12.27 -9.93
CA ILE A 30 2.39 13.33 -10.55
C ILE A 30 1.84 14.70 -10.18
N LEU A 31 0.51 14.88 -10.22
CA LEU A 31 -0.13 16.13 -9.82
C LEU A 31 0.16 16.47 -8.36
N VAL A 32 0.00 15.50 -7.44
CA VAL A 32 0.32 15.69 -6.02
C VAL A 32 1.80 16.03 -5.81
N THR A 33 2.70 15.40 -6.57
CA THR A 33 4.13 15.71 -6.55
C THR A 33 4.41 17.15 -6.95
N VAL A 34 3.80 17.63 -8.04
CA VAL A 34 3.96 19.03 -8.50
C VAL A 34 3.43 20.01 -7.46
N VAL A 35 2.25 19.74 -6.89
CA VAL A 35 1.66 20.56 -5.83
C VAL A 35 2.56 20.57 -4.59
N GLY A 36 3.13 19.42 -4.22
CA GLY A 36 4.02 19.31 -3.07
C GLY A 36 5.35 20.01 -3.24
N VAL A 37 5.86 20.12 -4.48
CA VAL A 37 7.04 20.95 -4.77
C VAL A 37 6.71 22.44 -4.68
N TYR A 38 5.50 22.84 -5.06
CA TYR A 38 5.12 24.25 -5.07
C TYR A 38 4.79 24.81 -3.68
N TYR A 39 4.11 24.03 -2.84
CA TYR A 39 3.60 24.45 -1.54
C TYR A 39 4.43 23.94 -0.36
N ASP A 40 5.71 23.57 -0.51
CA ASP A 40 6.55 22.81 0.44
C ASP A 40 6.53 23.31 1.91
N GLU A 41 5.42 23.04 2.59
CA GLU A 41 5.01 23.65 3.84
C GLU A 41 4.46 22.58 4.76
N GLN A 42 4.60 22.77 6.07
CA GLN A 42 4.32 21.73 7.05
C GLN A 42 2.87 21.20 7.02
N TRP A 43 1.88 22.06 6.70
CA TRP A 43 0.48 21.62 6.56
C TRP A 43 0.27 20.66 5.38
N PHE A 44 1.04 20.83 4.29
CA PHE A 44 0.99 19.92 3.15
C PHE A 44 1.54 18.54 3.54
N TRP A 45 2.68 18.50 4.24
CA TRP A 45 3.28 17.27 4.77
C TRP A 45 2.36 16.51 5.71
N ILE A 46 1.69 17.21 6.64
CA ILE A 46 0.70 16.61 7.55
C ILE A 46 -0.50 16.06 6.77
N THR A 47 -1.03 16.83 5.82
CA THR A 47 -2.18 16.41 4.99
C THR A 47 -1.84 15.16 4.18
N TYR A 48 -0.65 15.15 3.55
CA TYR A 48 -0.13 13.99 2.82
C TYR A 48 0.00 12.77 3.74
N ALA A 49 0.60 12.92 4.93
CA ALA A 49 0.76 11.83 5.88
C ALA A 49 -0.58 11.25 6.34
N CYS A 50 -1.58 12.11 6.62
CA CYS A 50 -2.94 11.68 6.95
C CYS A 50 -3.56 10.86 5.81
N ILE A 51 -3.51 11.36 4.57
CA ILE A 51 -4.05 10.64 3.39
C ILE A 51 -3.30 9.32 3.17
N HIS A 52 -1.98 9.30 3.36
CA HIS A 52 -1.14 8.11 3.21
C HIS A 52 -1.52 7.02 4.22
N ILE A 53 -1.65 7.39 5.50
CA ILE A 53 -2.04 6.47 6.57
C ILE A 53 -3.46 5.96 6.34
N LEU A 54 -4.41 6.84 5.98
CA LEU A 54 -5.79 6.44 5.67
C LEU A 54 -5.83 5.44 4.50
N SER A 55 -5.03 5.68 3.46
CA SER A 55 -4.92 4.78 2.32
C SER A 55 -4.39 3.40 2.75
N CYS A 56 -3.33 3.35 3.56
CA CYS A 56 -2.77 2.11 4.11
C CYS A 56 -3.80 1.31 4.92
N VAL A 57 -4.55 1.98 5.80
CA VAL A 57 -5.63 1.36 6.58
C VAL A 57 -6.77 0.87 5.68
N ALA A 58 -7.18 1.65 4.67
CA ALA A 58 -8.23 1.27 3.73
C ALA A 58 -7.84 0.04 2.90
N PHE A 59 -6.60 -0.02 2.41
CA PHE A 59 -6.08 -1.19 1.69
C PHE A 59 -5.99 -2.42 2.59
N THR A 60 -5.57 -2.25 3.84
CA THR A 60 -5.55 -3.33 4.84
C THR A 60 -6.94 -3.85 5.12
N GLY A 61 -7.92 -2.97 5.33
CA GLY A 61 -9.32 -3.34 5.54
C GLY A 61 -9.94 -4.06 4.35
N LYS A 62 -9.64 -3.60 3.13
CA LYS A 62 -10.02 -4.27 1.87
C LYS A 62 -9.50 -5.70 1.78
N ILE A 63 -8.23 -5.91 2.12
CA ILE A 63 -7.59 -7.24 2.09
C ILE A 63 -8.12 -8.12 3.23
N TYR A 64 -8.28 -7.56 4.43
CA TYR A 64 -8.79 -8.26 5.61
C TYR A 64 -10.22 -8.80 5.39
N TYR A 65 -11.09 -8.02 4.74
CA TYR A 65 -12.49 -8.39 4.48
C TYR A 65 -12.77 -8.84 3.05
N MET A 66 -11.75 -9.35 2.33
CA MET A 66 -11.86 -9.91 0.97
C MET A 66 -12.69 -9.09 -0.01
N GLY A 67 -12.48 -7.77 -0.07
CA GLY A 67 -13.14 -6.93 -1.07
C GLY A 67 -14.65 -6.73 -0.90
N ARG A 68 -15.28 -7.22 0.19
CA ARG A 68 -16.68 -6.88 0.52
C ARG A 68 -16.87 -5.40 0.86
N LEU A 69 -15.81 -4.74 1.33
CA LEU A 69 -15.77 -3.28 1.46
C LEU A 69 -15.65 -2.66 0.08
N LYS A 70 -16.66 -1.94 -0.40
CA LYS A 70 -16.49 -1.02 -1.54
C LYS A 70 -15.61 0.16 -1.08
N VAL A 71 -14.63 0.60 -1.91
CA VAL A 71 -13.84 1.81 -1.59
C VAL A 71 -14.75 3.01 -1.79
N THR A 72 -15.51 3.34 -0.76
CA THR A 72 -16.35 4.53 -0.70
C THR A 72 -15.77 5.43 0.40
N PHE A 73 -16.04 6.73 0.36
CA PHE A 73 -15.59 7.71 1.36
C PHE A 73 -15.86 7.28 2.83
N ARG A 74 -16.88 6.43 3.04
CA ARG A 74 -17.29 5.89 4.35
C ARG A 74 -16.59 4.57 4.75
N VAL A 75 -15.54 4.15 4.04
CA VAL A 75 -14.77 2.93 4.37
C VAL A 75 -14.28 2.95 5.81
N HIS A 76 -13.78 4.09 6.29
CA HIS A 76 -13.25 4.19 7.66
C HIS A 76 -14.33 3.97 8.72
N ILE A 77 -15.54 4.51 8.51
CA ILE A 77 -16.68 4.33 9.41
C ILE A 77 -17.18 2.88 9.36
N HIS A 78 -17.21 2.27 8.17
CA HIS A 78 -17.63 0.88 8.00
C HIS A 78 -16.61 -0.07 8.62
N LEU A 79 -15.31 0.19 8.44
CA LEU A 79 -14.24 -0.58 9.06
C LEU A 79 -14.27 -0.44 10.58
N TYR A 80 -14.50 0.77 11.11
CA TYR A 80 -14.64 1.01 12.54
C TYR A 80 -15.83 0.26 13.14
N ARG A 81 -17.01 0.30 12.50
CA ARG A 81 -18.17 -0.49 12.95
C ARG A 81 -17.91 -1.99 12.89
N LEU A 82 -17.29 -2.48 11.83
CA LEU A 82 -16.99 -3.91 11.70
C LEU A 82 -15.98 -4.39 12.74
N VAL A 83 -14.96 -3.59 13.06
CA VAL A 83 -14.00 -3.88 14.13
C VAL A 83 -14.68 -3.82 15.49
N ARG A 84 -15.64 -2.91 15.69
CA ARG A 84 -16.41 -2.79 16.93
C ARG A 84 -17.39 -3.94 17.13
N GLU A 85 -18.04 -4.41 16.08
CA GLU A 85 -19.04 -5.49 16.13
C GLU A 85 -18.41 -6.89 16.16
N ASN A 86 -17.33 -7.12 15.40
CA ASN A 86 -16.68 -8.43 15.32
C ASN A 86 -15.44 -8.56 16.24
N GLY A 87 -15.01 -7.47 16.89
CA GLY A 87 -13.77 -7.43 17.66
C GLY A 87 -12.51 -7.42 16.78
N PHE A 88 -11.44 -6.78 17.25
CA PHE A 88 -10.15 -6.69 16.55
C PHE A 88 -9.52 -8.07 16.24
N PHE A 89 -9.87 -9.08 17.04
CA PHE A 89 -9.33 -10.44 17.00
C PHE A 89 -10.17 -11.44 16.19
N SER A 90 -11.20 -10.99 15.47
CA SER A 90 -11.98 -11.89 14.62
C SER A 90 -11.08 -12.65 13.65
N ARG A 91 -11.12 -13.99 13.73
CA ARG A 91 -10.14 -14.87 13.07
C ARG A 91 -10.03 -14.55 11.58
N PRO A 92 -8.87 -14.08 11.11
CA PRO A 92 -8.70 -13.84 9.69
C PRO A 92 -8.63 -15.17 8.93
N ARG A 93 -9.51 -15.34 7.95
CA ARG A 93 -9.58 -16.57 7.13
C ARG A 93 -8.32 -16.88 6.29
N TYR A 94 -7.38 -15.93 6.17
CA TYR A 94 -6.12 -16.09 5.42
C TYR A 94 -4.90 -15.59 6.21
N LEU A 95 -4.52 -16.33 7.26
CA LEU A 95 -3.39 -16.02 8.16
C LEU A 95 -2.08 -15.70 7.42
N ASN A 96 -1.72 -16.50 6.41
CA ASN A 96 -0.45 -16.33 5.69
C ASN A 96 -0.33 -14.99 4.95
N ARG A 97 -1.45 -14.42 4.48
CA ARG A 97 -1.46 -13.12 3.78
C ARG A 97 -1.39 -11.94 4.75
N MET A 98 -1.88 -12.12 5.98
CA MET A 98 -1.95 -11.06 6.98
C MET A 98 -0.68 -10.88 7.80
N MET A 99 0.05 -11.96 8.12
CA MET A 99 1.31 -11.84 8.86
C MET A 99 2.34 -10.95 8.15
N ILE A 100 2.24 -10.81 6.82
CA ILE A 100 3.11 -9.96 6.01
C ILE A 100 2.54 -8.56 5.82
N LEU A 101 1.20 -8.42 5.76
CA LEU A 101 0.57 -7.13 5.55
C LEU A 101 0.73 -6.22 6.78
N ILE A 102 0.76 -6.80 7.98
CA ILE A 102 0.96 -6.07 9.24
C ILE A 102 2.32 -5.35 9.27
N PRO A 103 3.48 -6.03 9.14
CA PRO A 103 4.78 -5.36 9.15
C PRO A 103 4.94 -4.39 7.97
N ALA A 104 4.39 -4.71 6.79
CA ALA A 104 4.40 -3.79 5.66
C ALA A 104 3.62 -2.49 5.94
N ASN A 105 2.48 -2.56 6.65
CA ASN A 105 1.75 -1.36 7.08
C ASN A 105 2.48 -0.60 8.18
N CYS A 106 3.09 -1.30 9.14
CA CYS A 106 3.88 -0.64 10.18
C CYS A 106 5.01 0.18 9.56
N VAL A 107 5.73 -0.37 8.58
CA VAL A 107 6.79 0.37 7.87
C VAL A 107 6.22 1.54 7.05
N ASN A 108 5.08 1.38 6.39
CA ASN A 108 4.44 2.49 5.67
C ASN A 108 3.98 3.63 6.58
N ILE A 109 3.42 3.30 7.76
CA ILE A 109 3.05 4.30 8.77
C ILE A 109 4.32 4.98 9.30
N ALA A 110 5.40 4.22 9.54
CA ALA A 110 6.67 4.79 9.94
C ALA A 110 7.25 5.75 8.90
N PHE A 111 7.15 5.43 7.61
CA PHE A 111 7.55 6.34 6.53
C PHE A 111 6.69 7.60 6.48
N ALA A 112 5.38 7.50 6.65
CA ALA A 112 4.49 8.67 6.70
C ALA A 112 4.81 9.59 7.89
N LEU A 113 5.07 9.01 9.06
CA LEU A 113 5.49 9.76 10.25
C LEU A 113 6.87 10.39 10.07
N TYR A 114 7.81 9.67 9.47
CA TYR A 114 9.14 10.19 9.15
C TYR A 114 9.05 11.41 8.22
N GLY A 115 8.22 11.35 7.18
CA GLY A 115 7.97 12.49 6.29
C GLY A 115 7.38 13.70 7.02
N ALA A 116 6.42 13.47 7.92
CA ALA A 116 5.76 14.55 8.67
C ALA A 116 6.68 15.24 9.70
N ILE A 117 7.61 14.48 10.32
CA ILE A 117 8.49 14.99 11.39
C ILE A 117 9.79 15.55 10.82
N VAL A 118 10.46 14.80 9.95
CA VAL A 118 11.83 15.12 9.51
C VAL A 118 11.84 16.05 8.30
N GLN A 119 10.74 16.09 7.51
CA GLN A 119 10.58 16.96 6.34
C GLN A 119 11.86 16.98 5.46
N PRO A 120 12.15 15.87 4.75
CA PRO A 120 13.35 15.78 3.92
C PRO A 120 13.36 16.85 2.82
N GLU A 121 14.55 17.18 2.32
CA GLU A 121 14.84 18.34 1.46
C GLU A 121 13.93 18.53 0.23
N SER A 122 13.21 17.50 -0.23
CA SER A 122 12.16 17.69 -1.22
C SER A 122 11.06 16.62 -1.11
N PHE A 123 9.81 17.06 -1.31
CA PHE A 123 8.64 16.18 -1.34
C PHE A 123 8.75 15.03 -2.37
N PRO A 124 9.24 15.23 -3.61
CA PRO A 124 9.43 14.16 -4.57
C PRO A 124 10.42 13.09 -4.09
N ASN A 125 11.52 13.49 -3.44
CA ASN A 125 12.49 12.53 -2.91
C ASN A 125 11.87 11.66 -1.82
N HIS A 126 11.06 12.24 -0.93
CA HIS A 126 10.30 11.48 0.05
C HIS A 126 9.34 10.49 -0.61
N LEU A 127 8.56 10.96 -1.58
CA LEU A 127 7.59 10.15 -2.30
C LEU A 127 8.28 8.97 -3.03
N LEU A 128 9.40 9.22 -3.70
CA LEU A 128 10.24 8.19 -4.31
C LEU A 128 10.77 7.19 -3.29
N PHE A 129 11.27 7.67 -2.14
CA PHE A 129 11.73 6.81 -1.05
C PHE A 129 10.63 5.87 -0.57
N VAL A 130 9.39 6.37 -0.40
CA VAL A 130 8.25 5.54 -0.03
C VAL A 130 7.89 4.52 -1.11
N PHE A 131 7.97 4.89 -2.40
CA PHE A 131 7.75 3.95 -3.50
C PHE A 131 8.80 2.83 -3.53
N LEU A 132 10.07 3.18 -3.39
CA LEU A 132 11.19 2.24 -3.37
C LEU A 132 11.16 1.36 -2.13
N GLY A 133 10.86 1.92 -0.94
CA GLY A 133 10.70 1.15 0.29
C GLY A 133 9.56 0.12 0.18
N ASN A 134 8.42 0.52 -0.38
CA ASN A 134 7.32 -0.40 -0.67
C ASN A 134 7.70 -1.49 -1.69
N LEU A 135 8.49 -1.14 -2.71
CA LEU A 135 9.01 -2.11 -3.68
C LEU A 135 9.97 -3.09 -3.02
N ALA A 136 10.86 -2.63 -2.14
CA ALA A 136 11.82 -3.46 -1.42
C ALA A 136 11.13 -4.45 -0.47
N ILE A 137 10.17 -3.99 0.34
CA ILE A 137 9.35 -4.87 1.20
C ILE A 137 8.66 -5.95 0.36
N TYR A 138 8.17 -5.56 -0.81
CA TYR A 138 7.53 -6.50 -1.72
C TYR A 138 8.52 -7.55 -2.28
N LEU A 139 9.71 -7.12 -2.71
CA LEU A 139 10.75 -8.03 -3.20
C LEU A 139 11.18 -9.01 -2.10
N ILE A 140 11.40 -8.53 -0.87
CA ILE A 140 11.73 -9.37 0.28
C ILE A 140 10.62 -10.40 0.51
N TYR A 141 9.36 -9.97 0.48
CA TYR A 141 8.22 -10.89 0.59
C TYR A 141 8.23 -11.96 -0.51
N TYR A 142 8.45 -11.56 -1.76
CA TYR A 142 8.49 -12.49 -2.89
C TYR A 142 9.59 -13.54 -2.73
N ILE A 143 10.79 -13.10 -2.33
CA ILE A 143 11.94 -13.96 -2.09
C ILE A 143 11.63 -14.94 -0.94
N LEU A 144 11.08 -14.45 0.19
CA LEU A 144 10.70 -15.31 1.32
C LEU A 144 9.66 -16.36 0.92
N MET A 145 8.64 -15.99 0.13
CA MET A 145 7.64 -16.94 -0.36
C MET A 145 8.26 -18.04 -1.23
N LYS A 146 9.18 -17.69 -2.13
CA LYS A 146 9.90 -18.67 -2.95
C LYS A 146 10.75 -19.62 -2.12
N ILE A 147 11.45 -19.11 -1.11
CA ILE A 147 12.27 -19.92 -0.20
C ILE A 147 11.40 -20.91 0.59
N ILE A 148 10.27 -20.44 1.13
CA ILE A 148 9.34 -21.27 1.94
C ILE A 148 8.69 -22.37 1.11
N HIS A 149 8.29 -22.08 -0.13
CA HIS A 149 7.62 -23.07 -1.00
C HIS A 149 8.59 -23.92 -1.83
N ARG A 150 9.91 -23.76 -1.64
CA ARG A 150 10.98 -24.46 -2.38
C ARG A 150 10.79 -24.43 -3.91
N GLU A 151 10.23 -23.35 -4.44
CA GLU A 151 10.15 -23.16 -5.88
C GLU A 151 11.53 -22.72 -6.40
N HIS A 152 12.08 -23.46 -7.37
CA HIS A 152 13.36 -23.11 -7.98
C HIS A 152 13.33 -21.70 -8.58
N PHE A 153 14.46 -20.99 -8.52
CA PHE A 153 14.67 -19.74 -9.25
C PHE A 153 14.81 -20.04 -10.74
N THR A 154 13.72 -20.32 -11.44
CA THR A 154 13.73 -20.31 -12.91
C THR A 154 13.98 -18.86 -13.37
N ARG A 155 15.06 -18.68 -14.15
CA ARG A 155 15.60 -17.41 -14.65
C ARG A 155 14.58 -16.47 -15.34
N PHE A 156 13.41 -16.99 -15.70
CA PHE A 156 12.36 -16.31 -16.45
C PHE A 156 11.42 -15.44 -15.61
N SER A 157 11.48 -15.48 -14.28
CA SER A 157 10.50 -14.80 -13.42
C SER A 157 10.87 -13.36 -13.01
N ILE A 158 12.03 -12.85 -13.44
CA ILE A 158 12.59 -11.55 -13.01
C ILE A 158 12.64 -10.53 -14.17
N LEU A 159 12.39 -10.96 -15.41
CA LEU A 159 12.26 -10.11 -16.60
C LEU A 159 10.79 -9.91 -16.95
#